data_AF-A0A1H1A7X1-F1
#
_entry.id   AF-A0A1H1A7X1-F1
#
_cell.length_a   1.000
_cell.length_b   1.000
_cell.length_c   1.000
_cell.angle_alpha   90.00
_cell.angle_beta   90.00
_cell.angle_gamma   90.00
#
_symmetry.space_group_name_H-M   'P 1'
#
loop_
_entity.id
_entity.type
_entity.pdbx_description
1 polymer ?
#
loop_
_entity_poly.entity_id
_entity_poly.type
_entity_poly.pdbx_seq_one_letter_code
_entity_poly.pdbx_strand_id
1 'polypeptide(L)'
;MGYQPRLKWHLSWRDKPDDGTAKDPNRPDVYLRTYKELAPKGGEQWYWVAADMKLIEQGLAPTKEEAQRQAEDAYFSYLAKMDTEKEGKVKVLKETTVPSGVRLEGRYPKHLTEEQVKEQLVGPFGGRLEAFGYGCFVYIAYND
;
A
#
# COMPACT_ATOMS: atom_id res chain seq x y z
N MET A 1 -2.91 19.23 -20.31
CA MET A 1 -1.93 18.22 -19.89
C MET A 1 -2.55 16.85 -20.11
N GLY A 2 -1.98 16.01 -20.98
CA GLY A 2 -2.52 14.68 -21.27
C GLY A 2 -2.31 13.71 -20.11
N TYR A 3 -3.12 12.66 -20.03
CA TYR A 3 -2.90 11.55 -19.09
C TYR A 3 -1.56 10.87 -19.41
N GLN A 4 -0.72 10.69 -18.39
CA GLN A 4 0.47 9.86 -18.47
C GLN A 4 0.28 8.69 -17.48
N PRO A 5 0.14 7.45 -17.97
CA PRO A 5 -0.04 6.31 -17.09
C PRO A 5 1.22 6.06 -16.24
N ARG A 6 1.01 5.73 -14.97
CA ARG A 6 2.06 5.35 -14.02
C ARG A 6 2.50 3.90 -14.21
N LEU A 7 1.59 3.04 -14.64
CA LEU A 7 1.88 1.65 -14.96
C LEU A 7 2.03 1.45 -16.47
N LYS A 8 2.79 0.43 -16.85
CA LYS A 8 2.95 0.07 -18.25
C LYS A 8 1.70 -0.68 -18.72
N TRP A 9 0.89 -0.03 -19.55
CA TRP A 9 -0.27 -0.64 -20.19
C TRP A 9 0.14 -1.41 -21.44
N HIS A 10 -0.41 -2.61 -21.57
CA HIS A 10 -0.27 -3.51 -22.69
C HIS A 10 -1.65 -3.80 -23.28
N LEU A 11 -1.71 -4.12 -24.57
CA LEU A 11 -2.93 -4.68 -25.14
C LEU A 11 -3.11 -6.10 -24.59
N SER A 12 -4.30 -6.39 -24.06
CA SER A 12 -4.63 -7.73 -23.57
C SER A 12 -4.66 -8.74 -24.71
N TRP A 13 -5.11 -8.29 -25.89
CA TRP A 13 -5.16 -9.08 -27.11
C TRP A 13 -4.62 -8.24 -28.26
N ARG A 14 -3.83 -8.86 -29.14
CA ARG A 14 -3.15 -8.15 -30.24
C ARG A 14 -4.14 -7.58 -31.27
N ASP A 15 -5.31 -8.20 -31.36
CA ASP A 15 -6.42 -7.90 -32.25
C ASP A 15 -7.53 -7.05 -31.61
N LYS A 16 -7.47 -6.79 -30.29
CA LYS A 16 -8.43 -5.91 -29.59
C LYS A 16 -7.73 -4.66 -29.06
N PRO A 17 -7.67 -3.56 -29.85
CA PRO A 17 -7.10 -2.29 -29.38
C PRO A 17 -7.88 -1.69 -28.19
N ASP A 18 -9.11 -2.17 -28.01
CA ASP A 18 -10.07 -1.75 -27.01
C ASP A 18 -10.00 -2.55 -25.69
N ASP A 19 -8.95 -3.35 -25.49
CA ASP A 19 -8.70 -4.11 -24.26
C ASP A 19 -7.25 -3.92 -23.81
N GLY A 20 -7.06 -3.29 -22.66
CA GLY A 20 -5.76 -2.99 -22.08
C GLY A 20 -5.59 -3.63 -20.71
N THR A 21 -4.38 -4.08 -20.40
CA THR A 21 -4.00 -4.56 -19.07
C THR A 21 -2.73 -3.89 -18.59
N ALA A 22 -2.62 -3.69 -17.29
CA ALA A 22 -1.42 -3.22 -16.63
C ALA A 22 -1.12 -4.07 -15.39
N LYS A 23 0.17 -4.23 -15.11
CA LYS A 23 0.70 -4.94 -13.94
C LYS A 23 1.76 -4.08 -13.26
N ASP A 24 1.88 -4.25 -11.95
CA ASP A 24 2.98 -3.67 -11.16
C ASP A 24 4.17 -4.64 -11.12
N PRO A 25 5.38 -4.25 -11.54
CA PRO A 25 6.56 -5.12 -11.47
C PRO A 25 6.94 -5.52 -10.04
N ASN A 26 6.56 -4.74 -9.03
CA ASN A 26 6.84 -5.03 -7.62
C ASN A 26 5.76 -5.89 -6.96
N ARG A 27 4.59 -6.06 -7.62
CA ARG A 27 3.45 -6.83 -7.09
C ARG A 27 2.83 -7.68 -8.20
N PRO A 28 3.30 -8.93 -8.38
CA PRO A 28 2.92 -9.77 -9.51
C PRO A 28 1.43 -10.14 -9.54
N ASP A 29 0.77 -10.11 -8.39
CA ASP A 29 -0.66 -10.40 -8.21
C ASP A 29 -1.57 -9.24 -8.65
N VAL A 30 -1.00 -8.05 -8.87
CA VAL A 30 -1.74 -6.88 -9.30
C VAL A 30 -2.15 -7.00 -10.75
N TYR A 31 -3.43 -6.75 -10.98
CA TYR A 31 -4.06 -6.81 -12.28
C TYR A 31 -5.02 -5.64 -12.47
N LEU A 32 -4.65 -4.73 -13.36
CA LEU A 32 -5.53 -3.68 -13.86
C LEU A 32 -5.96 -4.03 -15.27
N ARG A 33 -7.24 -3.83 -15.58
CA ARG A 33 -7.77 -4.03 -16.93
C ARG A 33 -8.74 -2.92 -17.29
N THR A 34 -8.71 -2.50 -18.54
CA THR A 34 -9.71 -1.65 -19.15
C THR A 34 -10.21 -2.28 -20.43
N TYR A 35 -11.51 -2.26 -20.67
CA TYR A 35 -12.07 -2.71 -21.93
C TYR A 35 -13.31 -1.92 -22.33
N LYS A 36 -13.51 -1.77 -23.63
CA LYS A 36 -14.69 -1.11 -24.18
C LYS A 36 -15.90 -2.04 -24.14
N GLU A 37 -17.02 -1.53 -23.67
CA GLU A 37 -18.29 -2.22 -23.58
C GLU A 37 -19.42 -1.35 -24.15
N LEU A 38 -20.48 -1.99 -24.64
CA LEU A 38 -21.70 -1.31 -25.05
C LEU A 38 -22.58 -1.05 -23.83
N ALA A 39 -22.85 0.23 -23.56
CA ALA A 39 -23.74 0.64 -22.50
C ALA A 39 -25.17 0.13 -22.75
N PRO A 40 -25.92 -0.25 -21.70
CA PRO A 40 -27.28 -0.80 -21.83
C PRO A 40 -28.28 0.10 -22.58
N LYS A 41 -28.00 1.41 -22.65
CA LYS A 41 -28.87 2.42 -23.30
C LYS A 41 -28.44 2.79 -24.72
N GLY A 42 -27.46 2.08 -25.30
CA GLY A 42 -26.86 2.44 -26.57
C GLY A 42 -25.84 3.57 -26.38
N GLY A 43 -24.57 3.20 -26.37
CA GLY A 43 -23.45 4.12 -26.19
C GLY A 43 -22.18 3.33 -25.93
N GLU A 44 -21.03 3.87 -26.30
CA GLU A 44 -19.73 3.26 -26.00
C GLU A 44 -19.27 3.71 -24.62
N GLN A 45 -18.93 2.78 -23.75
CA GLN A 45 -18.37 3.06 -22.43
C GLN A 45 -17.12 2.22 -22.20
N TRP A 46 -16.21 2.72 -21.37
CA TRP A 46 -15.00 2.00 -20.99
C TRP A 46 -15.17 1.46 -19.57
N TYR A 47 -15.17 0.15 -19.45
CA TYR A 47 -15.12 -0.51 -18.17
C TYR A 47 -13.67 -0.57 -17.69
N TRP A 48 -13.46 -0.34 -16.39
CA TRP A 48 -12.17 -0.47 -15.75
C TRP A 48 -12.28 -1.27 -14.47
N VAL A 49 -11.22 -2.03 -14.18
CA VAL A 49 -11.08 -2.80 -12.96
C VAL A 49 -9.65 -2.71 -12.44
N ALA A 50 -9.54 -2.52 -11.13
CA ALA A 50 -8.31 -2.65 -10.37
C ALA A 50 -8.47 -3.80 -9.38
N ALA A 51 -7.59 -4.79 -9.48
CA ALA A 51 -7.54 -5.91 -8.57
C ALA A 51 -6.09 -6.17 -8.14
N ASP A 52 -5.94 -6.61 -6.91
CA ASP A 52 -4.76 -7.35 -6.44
C ASP A 52 -5.23 -8.81 -6.20
N MET A 53 -4.72 -9.51 -5.18
CA MET A 53 -5.32 -10.78 -4.71
C MET A 53 -6.85 -10.72 -4.46
N LYS A 54 -7.42 -9.52 -4.30
CA LYS A 54 -8.86 -9.26 -4.22
C LYS A 54 -9.22 -8.07 -5.10
N LEU A 55 -10.49 -7.99 -5.49
CA LEU A 55 -11.05 -6.81 -6.16
C LEU A 55 -10.84 -5.58 -5.27
N ILE A 56 -10.17 -4.56 -5.81
CA ILE A 56 -10.00 -3.26 -5.15
C ILE A 56 -11.19 -2.39 -5.49
N GLU A 57 -11.39 -2.13 -6.78
CA GLU A 57 -12.45 -1.27 -7.29
C GLU A 57 -12.69 -1.53 -8.78
N GLN A 58 -13.87 -1.16 -9.25
CA GLN A 58 -14.25 -1.23 -10.66
C GLN A 58 -15.25 -0.12 -10.99
N GLY A 59 -15.32 0.28 -12.25
CA GLY A 59 -16.22 1.33 -12.66
C GLY A 59 -16.32 1.50 -14.17
N LEU A 60 -17.01 2.57 -14.55
CA LEU A 60 -17.24 2.97 -15.93
C LEU A 60 -16.67 4.35 -16.16
N ALA A 61 -16.08 4.56 -17.32
CA ALA A 61 -15.53 5.83 -17.77
C ALA A 61 -15.94 6.10 -19.23
N PRO A 62 -16.03 7.38 -19.65
CA PRO A 62 -16.38 7.74 -21.01
C PRO A 62 -15.24 7.51 -22.02
N THR A 63 -13.98 7.46 -21.58
CA THR A 63 -12.81 7.29 -22.46
C THR A 63 -11.81 6.26 -21.93
N LYS A 64 -10.95 5.73 -22.81
CA LYS A 64 -9.88 4.79 -22.45
C LYS A 64 -8.92 5.40 -21.45
N GLU A 65 -8.52 6.64 -21.68
CA GLU A 65 -7.57 7.37 -20.84
C GLU A 65 -8.15 7.61 -19.44
N GLU A 66 -9.44 7.93 -19.35
CA GLU A 66 -10.11 8.06 -18.05
C GLU A 66 -10.28 6.72 -17.34
N ALA A 67 -10.60 5.65 -18.07
CA ALA A 67 -10.66 4.29 -17.52
C ALA A 67 -9.30 3.86 -16.93
N GLN A 68 -8.21 4.10 -17.66
CA GLN A 68 -6.86 3.79 -17.20
C GLN A 68 -6.46 4.63 -15.99
N ARG A 69 -6.79 5.94 -16.03
CA ARG A 69 -6.55 6.85 -14.91
C ARG A 69 -7.29 6.40 -13.65
N GLN A 70 -8.58 6.09 -13.75
CA GLN A 70 -9.40 5.66 -12.61
C GLN A 70 -8.92 4.32 -12.06
N ALA A 71 -8.56 3.35 -12.91
CA ALA A 71 -7.99 2.08 -12.47
C ALA A 71 -6.67 2.29 -11.70
N GLU A 72 -5.78 3.14 -12.19
CA GLU A 72 -4.54 3.46 -11.48
C GLU A 72 -4.81 4.22 -10.18
N ASP A 73 -5.68 5.23 -10.20
CA ASP A 73 -6.02 6.00 -9.00
C ASP A 73 -6.59 5.09 -7.90
N ALA A 74 -7.47 4.14 -8.24
CA ALA A 74 -7.97 3.14 -7.30
C ALA A 74 -6.84 2.26 -6.75
N TYR A 75 -5.96 1.76 -7.63
CA TYR A 75 -4.82 0.92 -7.23
C TYR A 75 -3.83 1.67 -6.30
N PHE A 76 -3.38 2.86 -6.68
CA PHE A 76 -2.45 3.64 -5.87
C PHE A 76 -3.09 4.16 -4.57
N SER A 77 -4.38 4.47 -4.58
CA SER A 77 -5.12 4.79 -3.35
C SER A 77 -5.19 3.59 -2.40
N TYR A 78 -5.35 2.38 -2.95
CA TYR A 78 -5.28 1.14 -2.18
C TYR A 78 -3.89 0.91 -1.59
N LEU A 79 -2.82 1.11 -2.37
CA LEU A 79 -1.45 1.04 -1.85
C LEU A 79 -1.21 2.03 -0.72
N ALA A 80 -1.62 3.29 -0.89
CA ALA A 80 -1.50 4.32 0.14
C ALA A 80 -2.23 3.91 1.42
N LYS A 81 -3.46 3.38 1.31
CA LYS A 81 -4.21 2.86 2.46
C LYS A 81 -3.51 1.67 3.11
N MET A 82 -2.96 0.73 2.34
CA MET A 82 -2.19 -0.39 2.89
C MET A 82 -0.96 0.09 3.66
N ASP A 83 -0.28 1.11 3.16
CA ASP A 83 0.87 1.70 3.85
C ASP A 83 0.42 2.44 5.12
N THR A 84 -0.67 3.20 5.08
CA THR A 84 -1.26 3.82 6.28
C THR A 84 -1.77 2.78 7.28
N GLU A 85 -2.36 1.66 6.85
CA GLU A 85 -2.81 0.58 7.76
C GLU A 85 -1.61 -0.17 8.36
N LYS A 86 -0.54 -0.37 7.59
CA LYS A 86 0.74 -0.85 8.13
C LYS A 86 1.32 0.14 9.12
N GLU A 87 1.20 1.44 8.88
CA GLU A 87 1.63 2.48 9.83
C GLU A 87 0.71 2.55 11.06
N GLY A 88 -0.60 2.33 10.91
CA GLY A 88 -1.60 2.41 11.97
C GLY A 88 -1.71 1.16 12.85
N LYS A 89 -1.32 -0.02 12.34
CA LYS A 89 -1.14 -1.24 13.15
C LYS A 89 0.19 -1.28 13.90
N VAL A 90 1.10 -0.37 13.60
CA VAL A 90 2.31 -0.21 14.40
C VAL A 90 1.96 0.72 15.55
N LYS A 91 2.21 0.26 16.78
CA LYS A 91 2.26 1.12 17.96
C LYS A 91 3.29 2.23 17.72
N VAL A 92 2.85 3.35 17.15
CA VAL A 92 3.51 4.63 17.34
C VAL A 92 3.48 4.85 18.83
N LEU A 93 4.64 4.78 19.46
CA LEU A 93 4.80 4.74 20.89
C LEU A 93 4.03 5.90 21.56
N LYS A 94 2.90 5.57 22.18
CA LYS A 94 2.55 6.13 23.49
C LYS A 94 3.34 5.30 24.50
N GLU A 95 3.89 5.93 25.55
CA GLU A 95 4.67 5.27 26.61
C GLU A 95 4.22 3.82 26.82
N THR A 96 5.05 2.87 26.40
CA THR A 96 4.68 1.45 26.43
C THR A 96 5.47 0.78 27.54
N THR A 97 4.76 0.30 28.55
CA THR A 97 5.35 -0.57 29.57
C THR A 97 5.61 -1.94 28.96
N VAL A 98 6.87 -2.36 28.91
CA VAL A 98 7.28 -3.66 28.38
C VAL A 98 7.57 -4.60 29.55
N PRO A 99 6.86 -5.75 29.69
CA PRO A 99 7.16 -6.71 30.76
C PRO A 99 8.60 -7.23 30.68
N SER A 100 9.17 -7.64 31.81
CA SER A 100 10.53 -8.20 31.86
C SER A 100 10.67 -9.42 30.93
N GLY A 101 11.83 -9.52 30.28
CA GLY A 101 12.15 -10.66 29.41
C GLY A 101 11.44 -10.69 28.07
N VAL A 102 10.64 -9.66 27.77
CA VAL A 102 9.93 -9.55 26.50
C VAL A 102 10.81 -8.88 25.46
N ARG A 103 10.87 -9.51 24.28
CA ARG A 103 11.37 -8.91 23.04
C ARG A 103 10.21 -8.25 22.30
N LEU A 104 10.27 -6.93 22.15
CA LEU A 104 9.29 -6.11 21.47
C LEU A 104 9.87 -5.60 20.16
N GLU A 105 9.20 -5.89 19.05
CA GLU A 105 9.53 -5.30 17.75
C GLU A 105 8.53 -4.18 17.45
N GLY A 106 9.00 -3.06 16.91
CA GLY A 106 8.16 -1.91 16.62
C GLY A 106 8.71 -1.01 15.52
N ARG A 107 7.96 0.03 15.16
CA ARG A 107 8.40 1.10 14.25
C ARG A 107 8.28 2.44 14.93
N TYR A 108 9.13 3.37 14.53
CA TYR A 108 9.16 4.74 15.01
C TYR A 108 9.20 5.71 13.82
N PRO A 109 8.63 6.91 13.96
CA PRO A 109 8.80 7.97 12.96
C PRO A 109 10.29 8.24 12.71
N LYS A 110 10.73 8.25 11.44
CA LYS A 110 12.17 8.37 11.08
C LYS A 110 12.87 9.65 11.57
N HIS A 111 12.13 10.63 12.06
CA HIS A 111 12.68 11.84 12.66
C HIS A 111 13.07 11.65 14.13
N LEU A 112 12.64 10.57 14.79
CA LEU A 112 13.01 10.25 16.16
C LEU A 112 14.37 9.58 16.23
N THR A 113 15.13 9.96 17.26
CA THR A 113 16.42 9.35 17.59
C THR A 113 16.25 8.07 18.40
N GLU A 114 17.31 7.28 18.49
CA GLU A 114 17.34 6.06 19.29
C GLU A 114 16.98 6.33 20.76
N GLU A 115 17.48 7.43 21.31
CA GLU A 115 17.22 7.86 22.68
C GLU A 115 15.74 8.19 22.89
N GLN A 116 15.13 8.96 21.99
CA GLN A 116 13.72 9.31 22.06
C GLN A 116 12.82 8.08 21.97
N VAL A 117 13.20 7.08 21.16
CA VAL A 117 12.49 5.81 21.07
C VAL A 117 12.67 4.98 22.35
N LYS A 118 13.87 4.99 22.93
CA LYS A 118 14.16 4.30 24.19
C LYS A 118 13.44 4.93 25.39
N GLU A 119 13.31 6.26 25.45
CA GLU A 119 12.55 6.97 26.49
C GLU A 119 11.07 6.59 26.48
N GLN A 120 10.53 6.28 25.31
CA GLN A 120 9.13 5.87 25.16
C GLN A 120 8.91 4.38 25.48
N LEU A 121 9.99 3.62 25.74
CA LEU A 121 9.99 2.19 26.05
C LEU A 121 10.40 1.97 27.52
N VAL A 122 9.41 1.81 28.39
CA VAL A 122 9.64 1.67 29.83
C VAL A 122 9.59 0.19 30.22
N GLY A 123 10.75 -0.44 30.41
CA GLY A 123 10.86 -1.76 31.04
C GLY A 123 11.03 -1.64 32.56
N PRO A 124 10.53 -2.60 33.37
CA PRO A 124 10.61 -2.54 34.84
C PRO A 124 12.06 -2.51 35.37
N PHE A 125 13.01 -3.11 34.65
CA PHE A 125 14.45 -3.12 34.97
C PHE A 125 15.29 -2.41 33.89
N GLY A 126 14.63 -1.61 33.06
CA GLY A 126 15.19 -1.10 31.82
C GLY A 126 15.29 -2.18 30.73
N GLY A 127 16.07 -1.88 29.70
CA GLY A 127 16.25 -2.75 28.54
C GLY A 127 17.19 -2.14 27.51
N ARG A 128 17.37 -2.84 26.39
CA ARG A 128 18.24 -2.41 25.29
C ARG A 128 17.53 -2.51 23.95
N LEU A 129 17.92 -1.64 23.03
CA LEU A 129 17.58 -1.78 21.61
C LEU A 129 18.60 -2.72 20.97
N GLU A 130 18.14 -3.89 20.53
CA GLU A 130 18.93 -4.87 19.79
C GLU A 130 19.08 -4.48 18.31
N ALA A 131 18.07 -3.80 17.75
CA ALA A 131 18.11 -3.26 16.40
C ALA A 131 17.42 -1.90 16.37
N PHE A 132 17.98 -0.95 15.63
CA PHE A 132 17.41 0.39 15.42
C PHE A 132 17.83 0.92 14.04
N GLY A 133 16.86 1.27 13.20
CA GLY A 133 17.16 1.86 11.89
C GLY A 133 15.99 1.79 10.92
N TYR A 134 16.01 2.66 9.91
CA TYR A 134 15.00 2.74 8.85
C TYR A 134 13.55 2.87 9.37
N GLY A 135 13.36 3.45 10.57
CA GLY A 135 12.07 3.56 11.23
C GLY A 135 11.59 2.27 11.89
N CYS A 136 12.46 1.29 12.13
CA CYS A 136 12.15 0.03 12.82
C CYS A 136 13.08 -0.18 14.03
N PHE A 137 12.57 -0.80 15.09
CA PHE A 137 13.34 -1.12 16.29
C PHE A 137 13.00 -2.50 16.85
N VAL A 138 13.96 -3.08 17.58
CA VAL A 138 13.77 -4.28 18.42
C VAL A 138 14.28 -3.94 19.82
N TYR A 139 13.40 -3.98 20.82
CA TYR A 139 13.69 -3.74 22.22
C TYR A 139 13.63 -5.04 23.03
N ILE A 140 14.58 -5.25 23.92
CA ILE A 140 14.61 -6.38 24.85
C ILE A 140 14.59 -5.81 26.27
N ALA A 141 13.50 -6.07 27.00
CA ALA A 141 13.42 -5.74 28.41
C ALA A 141 14.30 -6.70 29.23
N TYR A 142 15.06 -6.19 30.19
CA TYR A 142 15.86 -7.02 31.06
C TYR A 142 14.97 -7.86 32.00
N ASN A 143 15.48 -9.04 32.36
CA ASN A 143 14.95 -9.86 33.44
C ASN A 143 15.67 -9.50 34.75
N ASP A 144 14.97 -9.67 35.87
CA ASP A 144 15.55 -9.74 37.22
C ASP A 144 16.35 -11.05 37.38
#